data_AF-A0A817DRR2-F1
#
_entry.id   AF-A0A817DRR2-F1
#
_cell.length_a   1.000
_cell.length_b   1.000
_cell.length_c   1.000
_cell.angle_alpha   90.00
_cell.angle_beta   90.00
_cell.angle_gamma   90.00
#
_symmetry.space_group_name_H-M   'P 1'
#
loop_
_entity.id
_entity.type
_entity.pdbx_description
1 polymer ?
#
loop_
_entity_poly.entity_id
_entity_poly.type
_entity_poly.pdbx_seq_one_letter_code
_entity_poly.pdbx_strand_id
1 'polypeptide(L)'
;MAQEECKSIDLEDIFFYDRHSSQQYILKLSLTNLSIILKQDENKAKSSSINNTRIIPIDDIYGCLCMKSTKNSNQCYLTFYLYILKRSHTFSGIVSKKRDFHRTQHTFIYGKYNDYETNYAEIIRWHNNVTYAIYLRRNLPFDIMTTKRDKRALVFVNPAGGAGKAYRLVMEYAVGIWSEAEFNYQIIVTEYAGYAREYVQTLELSEWSGIILASGDGLIYEVNNVYFF
;
A
#
# COMPACT_ATOMS: atom_id res chain seq x y z
N MET A 1 -25.61 13.99 5.85
CA MET A 1 -24.78 14.16 4.64
C MET A 1 -24.58 12.79 4.02
N ALA A 2 -24.68 12.73 2.70
CA ALA A 2 -25.09 11.59 1.88
C ALA A 2 -24.52 10.22 2.30
N GLN A 3 -25.41 9.22 2.34
CA GLN A 3 -25.03 7.83 2.15
C GLN A 3 -24.25 7.75 0.84
N GLU A 4 -22.94 7.53 0.90
CA GLU A 4 -22.14 7.23 -0.27
C GLU A 4 -22.71 5.96 -0.89
N GLU A 5 -23.32 6.07 -2.08
CA GLU A 5 -23.59 4.91 -2.92
C GLU A 5 -22.28 4.12 -3.01
N CYS A 6 -22.30 2.87 -2.52
CA CYS A 6 -21.17 1.98 -2.57
C CYS A 6 -20.85 1.72 -4.05
N LYS A 7 -19.95 2.51 -4.64
CA LYS A 7 -19.50 2.33 -6.02
C LYS A 7 -18.95 0.92 -6.14
N SER A 8 -19.61 0.10 -6.94
CA SER A 8 -19.10 -1.22 -7.28
C SER A 8 -17.80 -1.06 -8.09
N ILE A 9 -16.73 -1.71 -7.64
CA ILE A 9 -15.54 -1.88 -8.47
C ILE A 9 -15.70 -3.16 -9.26
N ASP A 10 -15.68 -3.01 -10.58
CA ASP A 10 -15.58 -4.11 -11.53
C ASP A 10 -14.69 -3.65 -12.69
N LEU A 11 -13.37 -3.84 -12.54
CA LEU A 11 -12.40 -3.55 -13.58
C LEU A 11 -11.80 -4.85 -14.10
N GLU A 12 -11.78 -4.98 -15.41
CA GLU A 12 -11.16 -6.11 -16.11
C GLU A 12 -10.40 -5.61 -17.33
N ASP A 13 -9.12 -5.98 -17.44
CA ASP A 13 -8.32 -5.69 -18.63
C ASP A 13 -7.14 -6.66 -18.76
N ILE A 14 -6.47 -6.61 -19.91
CA ILE A 14 -5.34 -7.47 -20.25
C ILE A 14 -4.03 -6.75 -19.98
N PHE A 15 -3.14 -7.43 -19.28
CA PHE A 15 -1.79 -6.99 -18.94
C PHE A 15 -0.77 -8.06 -19.33
N PHE A 16 0.51 -7.69 -19.28
CA PHE A 16 1.63 -8.63 -19.40
C PHE A 16 2.45 -8.60 -18.11
N TYR A 17 3.04 -9.72 -17.68
CA TYR A 17 4.01 -9.66 -16.57
C TYR A 17 5.32 -9.04 -17.05
N ASP A 18 5.93 -8.16 -16.25
CA ASP A 18 7.22 -7.56 -16.65
C ASP A 18 8.35 -8.59 -16.84
N ARG A 19 8.33 -9.67 -16.04
CA ARG A 19 9.29 -10.79 -16.15
C ARG A 19 9.00 -11.74 -17.33
N HIS A 20 7.77 -11.72 -17.85
CA HIS A 20 7.29 -12.63 -18.90
C HIS A 20 6.39 -11.86 -19.88
N SER A 21 6.99 -10.92 -20.61
CA SER A 21 6.26 -9.99 -21.48
C SER A 21 5.57 -10.64 -22.69
N SER A 22 5.78 -11.94 -22.93
CA SER A 22 5.13 -12.68 -24.01
C SER A 22 3.76 -13.25 -23.63
N GLN A 23 3.44 -13.36 -22.33
CA GLN A 23 2.18 -13.94 -21.86
C GLN A 23 1.20 -12.85 -21.44
N GLN A 24 -0.05 -13.00 -21.89
CA GLN A 24 -1.17 -12.14 -21.51
C GLN A 24 -1.84 -12.67 -20.25
N TYR A 25 -2.19 -11.76 -19.35
CA TYR A 25 -2.91 -12.02 -18.13
C TYR A 25 -4.13 -11.12 -18.05
N ILE A 26 -5.29 -11.69 -17.74
CA ILE A 26 -6.49 -10.94 -17.43
C ILE A 26 -6.42 -10.59 -15.95
N LEU A 27 -6.38 -9.30 -15.63
CA LEU A 27 -6.54 -8.82 -14.28
C LEU A 27 -8.01 -8.48 -14.08
N LYS A 28 -8.60 -8.93 -12.97
CA LYS A 28 -9.94 -8.55 -12.53
C LYS A 28 -9.88 -7.99 -11.12
N LEU A 29 -10.32 -6.76 -10.93
CA LEU A 29 -10.37 -6.08 -9.64
C LEU A 29 -11.81 -6.01 -9.15
N SER A 30 -12.01 -6.43 -7.90
CA SER A 30 -13.22 -6.19 -7.14
C SER A 30 -12.89 -5.49 -5.81
N LEU A 31 -13.91 -5.16 -5.03
CA LEU A 31 -13.74 -4.60 -3.68
C LEU A 31 -13.00 -5.55 -2.72
N THR A 32 -13.00 -6.86 -3.00
CA THR A 32 -12.45 -7.86 -2.07
C THR A 32 -11.18 -8.50 -2.58
N ASN A 33 -11.00 -8.61 -3.90
CA ASN A 33 -9.89 -9.35 -4.48
C ASN A 33 -9.37 -8.72 -5.78
N LEU A 34 -8.07 -8.93 -6.03
CA LEU A 34 -7.44 -8.86 -7.34
C LEU A 34 -7.22 -10.29 -7.86
N SER A 35 -7.86 -10.64 -8.97
CA SER A 35 -7.65 -11.90 -9.67
C SER A 35 -6.69 -11.70 -10.83
N ILE A 36 -5.70 -12.58 -10.96
CA ILE A 36 -4.73 -12.63 -12.05
C ILE A 36 -4.90 -13.97 -12.76
N ILE A 37 -5.36 -13.94 -14.00
CA ILE A 37 -5.72 -15.13 -14.77
C ILE A 37 -4.81 -15.20 -16.00
N LEU A 38 -4.06 -16.29 -16.17
CA LEU A 38 -3.28 -16.50 -17.40
C LEU A 38 -4.24 -16.72 -18.58
N LYS A 39 -4.12 -15.91 -19.63
CA LYS A 39 -4.90 -16.08 -20.86
C LYS A 39 -4.29 -17.21 -21.68
N GLN A 40 -5.07 -18.26 -21.95
CA GLN A 40 -4.63 -19.38 -22.79
C GLN A 40 -4.76 -19.01 -24.27
N ASP A 41 -3.81 -19.48 -25.09
CA ASP A 41 -3.93 -19.41 -26.55
C ASP A 41 -5.03 -20.39 -27.00
N GLU A 42 -6.02 -19.88 -27.74
CA GLU A 42 -7.15 -20.66 -28.28
C GLU A 42 -6.69 -21.88 -29.12
N ASN A 43 -5.46 -21.86 -29.63
CA ASN A 43 -4.89 -22.91 -30.49
C ASN A 43 -4.21 -24.09 -29.74
N LYS A 44 -4.12 -24.06 -28.40
CA LYS A 44 -3.48 -25.14 -27.59
C LYS A 44 -4.44 -25.87 -26.64
N ALA A 45 -5.74 -25.86 -26.95
CA ALA A 45 -6.76 -26.55 -26.17
C ALA A 45 -6.73 -28.08 -26.38
N LYS A 46 -5.73 -28.78 -25.82
CA LYS A 46 -5.75 -30.26 -25.64
C LYS A 46 -4.63 -30.73 -24.70
N SER A 47 -4.45 -30.09 -23.54
CA SER A 47 -3.74 -30.70 -22.41
C SER A 47 -3.95 -29.89 -21.13
N SER A 48 -4.50 -30.53 -20.10
CA SER A 48 -4.59 -30.11 -18.69
C SER A 48 -5.23 -28.74 -18.39
N SER A 49 -6.51 -28.79 -18.01
CA SER A 49 -7.22 -27.73 -17.29
C SER A 49 -6.66 -27.58 -15.87
N ILE A 50 -5.55 -26.87 -15.73
CA ILE A 50 -5.16 -26.27 -14.43
C ILE A 50 -5.64 -24.83 -14.50
N ASN A 51 -6.63 -24.49 -13.65
CA ASN A 51 -7.09 -23.12 -13.45
C ASN A 51 -5.93 -22.26 -12.93
N ASN A 52 -5.16 -21.64 -13.82
CA ASN A 52 -4.05 -20.73 -13.52
C ASN A 52 -4.56 -19.34 -13.07
N THR A 53 -5.50 -19.35 -12.11
CA THR A 53 -6.05 -18.14 -11.50
C THR A 53 -5.40 -17.94 -10.14
N ARG A 54 -4.70 -16.82 -9.96
CA ARG A 54 -4.19 -16.38 -8.67
C ARG A 54 -5.11 -15.30 -8.11
N ILE A 55 -5.63 -15.51 -6.91
CA ILE A 55 -6.47 -14.54 -6.21
C ILE A 55 -5.63 -13.90 -5.09
N ILE A 56 -5.62 -12.57 -5.06
CA ILE A 56 -4.96 -11.76 -4.03
C ILE A 56 -6.06 -10.99 -3.29
N PRO A 57 -6.26 -11.22 -1.99
CA PRO A 57 -7.14 -10.38 -1.18
C PRO A 57 -6.67 -8.93 -1.17
N ILE A 58 -7.60 -7.97 -1.26
CA ILE A 58 -7.27 -6.54 -1.15
C ILE A 58 -6.60 -6.23 0.19
N ASP A 59 -6.96 -6.95 1.26
CA ASP A 59 -6.37 -6.77 2.59
C ASP A 59 -4.85 -7.04 2.61
N ASP A 60 -4.34 -7.86 1.70
CA ASP A 60 -2.91 -8.17 1.56
C ASP A 60 -2.15 -7.15 0.69
N ILE A 61 -2.85 -6.28 -0.05
CA ILE A 61 -2.26 -5.21 -0.86
C ILE A 61 -2.11 -3.96 -0.01
N TYR A 62 -0.89 -3.46 0.12
CA TYR A 62 -0.61 -2.25 0.89
C TYR A 62 -0.38 -1.03 0.00
N GLY A 63 -0.03 -1.26 -1.26
CA GLY A 63 0.36 -0.21 -2.17
C GLY A 63 0.21 -0.62 -3.63
N CYS A 64 0.05 0.37 -4.50
CA CYS A 64 -0.09 0.19 -5.93
C CYS A 64 0.62 1.36 -6.63
N LEU A 65 1.67 1.15 -7.40
CA LEU A 65 2.41 2.24 -8.06
C LEU A 65 2.31 2.18 -9.58
N CYS A 66 2.17 3.36 -10.16
CA CYS A 66 2.15 3.58 -11.61
C CYS A 66 3.47 4.20 -12.05
N MET A 67 4.12 3.63 -13.07
CA MET A 67 5.38 4.17 -13.61
C MET A 67 5.38 4.12 -15.14
N LYS A 68 6.12 5.02 -15.79
CA LYS A 68 6.39 4.91 -17.22
C LYS A 68 7.31 3.72 -17.50
N SER A 69 7.05 2.97 -18.57
CA SER A 69 7.90 1.86 -18.98
C SER A 69 9.24 2.37 -19.51
N THR A 70 10.34 1.74 -19.07
CA THR A 70 11.68 2.02 -19.59
C THR A 70 11.98 1.24 -20.87
N LYS A 71 11.19 0.21 -21.18
CA LYS A 71 11.36 -0.65 -22.36
C LYS A 71 10.61 -0.14 -23.59
N ASN A 72 9.47 0.52 -23.38
CA ASN A 72 8.64 1.06 -24.47
C ASN A 72 8.00 2.38 -24.01
N SER A 73 8.20 3.45 -24.79
CA SER A 73 7.77 4.81 -24.46
C SER A 73 6.27 4.97 -24.27
N ASN A 74 5.47 4.09 -24.87
CA ASN A 74 4.00 4.17 -24.85
C ASN A 74 3.40 3.32 -23.73
N GLN A 75 4.20 2.48 -23.07
CA GLN A 75 3.73 1.54 -22.06
C GLN A 75 3.90 2.09 -20.64
N CYS A 76 3.10 1.55 -19.74
CA CYS A 76 3.12 1.85 -18.32
C CYS A 76 3.31 0.57 -17.50
N TYR A 77 3.92 0.70 -16.33
CA TYR A 77 3.96 -0.31 -15.29
C TYR A 77 2.89 -0.04 -14.24
N LEU A 78 2.20 -1.10 -13.82
CA LEU A 78 1.35 -1.14 -12.64
C LEU A 78 1.93 -2.16 -11.67
N THR A 79 2.40 -1.71 -10.51
CA THR A 79 3.05 -2.57 -9.51
C THR A 79 2.22 -2.66 -8.24
N PHE A 80 1.85 -3.87 -7.84
CA PHE A 80 1.18 -4.12 -6.57
C PHE A 80 2.21 -4.55 -5.52
N TYR A 81 2.15 -3.96 -4.33
CA TYR A 81 2.98 -4.32 -3.18
C TYR A 81 2.15 -5.06 -2.13
N LEU A 82 2.58 -6.27 -1.81
CA LEU A 82 1.87 -7.18 -0.92
C LEU A 82 2.68 -7.47 0.32
N TYR A 83 2.04 -7.43 1.48
CA TYR A 83 2.63 -7.79 2.76
C TYR A 83 1.80 -8.90 3.40
N ILE A 84 2.21 -10.15 3.14
CA ILE A 84 1.47 -11.33 3.56
C ILE A 84 2.00 -11.78 4.92
N LEU A 85 1.11 -11.84 5.91
CA LEU A 85 1.44 -12.40 7.21
C LEU A 85 1.52 -13.92 7.11
N LYS A 86 2.73 -14.49 7.23
CA LYS A 86 2.86 -15.95 7.34
C LYS A 86 2.34 -16.38 8.70
N ARG A 87 1.25 -17.14 8.72
CA ARG A 87 0.80 -17.81 9.95
C ARG A 87 1.80 -18.91 10.30
N SER A 88 2.23 -18.96 11.56
CA SER A 88 3.10 -20.02 12.06
C SER A 88 2.48 -21.39 11.77
N HIS A 89 3.22 -22.27 11.10
CA HIS A 89 2.85 -23.67 11.02
C HIS A 89 3.20 -24.36 12.35
N THR A 90 2.22 -24.97 13.00
CA THR A 90 2.45 -25.89 14.11
C THR A 90 2.95 -27.22 13.55
N PHE A 91 4.26 -27.46 13.64
CA PHE A 91 4.81 -28.82 13.53
C PHE A 91 5.46 -29.16 14.89
N SER A 92 5.04 -30.28 15.48
CA SER A 92 5.53 -30.81 16.76
C SER A 92 5.39 -29.94 18.02
N GLY A 93 4.31 -29.15 18.16
CA GLY A 93 3.95 -28.49 19.43
C GLY A 93 4.84 -27.32 19.86
N ILE A 94 5.88 -26.96 19.08
CA ILE A 94 6.69 -25.76 19.29
C ILE A 94 6.18 -24.67 18.35
N VAL A 95 5.39 -23.75 18.90
CA VAL A 95 4.91 -22.57 18.16
C VAL A 95 6.09 -21.62 17.96
N SER A 96 6.51 -21.42 16.71
CA SER A 96 7.34 -20.25 16.38
C SER A 96 6.50 -19.00 16.65
N LYS A 97 6.83 -18.25 17.72
CA LYS A 97 6.13 -17.01 18.09
C LYS A 97 6.33 -15.88 17.07
N LYS A 98 7.16 -16.06 16.04
CA LYS A 98 7.54 -14.98 15.14
C LYS A 98 6.55 -14.86 13.98
N ARG A 99 5.75 -13.79 14.03
CA ARG A 99 4.93 -13.32 12.92
C ARG A 99 5.87 -12.66 11.90
N ASP A 100 6.26 -13.40 10.87
CA ASP A 100 7.09 -12.85 9.80
C ASP A 100 6.18 -12.36 8.65
N PHE A 101 6.24 -11.05 8.38
CA PHE A 101 5.63 -10.46 7.18
C PHE A 101 6.51 -10.79 5.98
N HIS A 102 5.91 -11.37 4.94
CA HIS A 102 6.58 -11.62 3.68
C HIS A 102 6.13 -10.59 2.65
N ARG A 103 7.05 -9.68 2.32
CA ARG A 103 6.86 -8.70 1.24
C ARG A 103 7.02 -9.38 -0.13
N THR A 104 6.04 -9.21 -1.01
CA THR A 104 6.13 -9.59 -2.43
C THR A 104 5.60 -8.47 -3.31
N GLN A 105 5.97 -8.45 -4.59
CA GLN A 105 5.45 -7.47 -5.54
C GLN A 105 5.11 -8.13 -6.88
N HIS A 106 4.06 -7.63 -7.54
CA HIS A 106 3.67 -8.03 -8.90
C HIS A 106 3.64 -6.81 -9.80
N THR A 107 4.51 -6.81 -10.82
CA THR A 107 4.64 -5.72 -11.80
C THR A 107 4.07 -6.17 -13.14
N PHE A 108 3.07 -5.44 -13.59
CA PHE A 108 2.38 -5.65 -14.85
C PHE A 108 2.68 -4.52 -15.82
N ILE A 109 2.76 -4.85 -17.11
CA ILE A 109 2.88 -3.91 -18.21
C ILE A 109 1.50 -3.71 -18.82
N TYR A 110 1.14 -2.45 -19.01
CA TYR A 110 -0.05 -2.02 -19.75
C TYR A 110 0.37 -1.18 -20.95
N GLY A 111 -0.25 -1.44 -22.09
CA GLY A 111 0.16 -0.90 -23.38
C GLY A 111 -0.87 -1.17 -24.46
N LYS A 112 -2.15 -1.04 -24.11
CA LYS A 112 -3.28 -1.35 -25.00
C LYS A 112 -3.37 -0.38 -26.18
N TYR A 113 -3.03 0.87 -25.94
CA TYR A 113 -3.09 1.95 -26.93
C TYR A 113 -1.69 2.31 -27.45
N ASN A 114 -1.66 3.03 -28.56
CA ASN A 114 -0.42 3.42 -29.25
C ASN A 114 0.22 4.70 -28.69
N ASP A 115 -0.38 5.32 -27.68
CA ASP A 115 0.13 6.53 -27.04
C ASP A 115 0.24 6.35 -25.51
N TYR A 116 1.23 7.04 -24.93
CA TYR A 116 1.52 6.96 -23.50
C TYR A 116 0.39 7.55 -22.64
N GLU A 117 -0.18 8.68 -23.04
CA GLU A 117 -1.16 9.42 -22.23
C GLU A 117 -2.43 8.61 -21.99
N THR A 118 -2.95 7.95 -23.02
CA THR A 118 -4.15 7.10 -22.89
C THR A 118 -3.86 5.85 -22.03
N ASN A 119 -2.69 5.22 -22.24
CA ASN A 119 -2.28 4.08 -21.40
C ASN A 119 -2.08 4.50 -19.94
N TYR A 120 -1.52 5.68 -19.70
CA TYR A 120 -1.31 6.23 -18.36
C TYR A 120 -2.64 6.57 -17.68
N ALA A 121 -3.60 7.15 -18.41
CA ALA A 121 -4.94 7.43 -17.88
C ALA A 121 -5.67 6.16 -17.40
N GLU A 122 -5.59 5.06 -18.17
CA GLU A 122 -6.14 3.76 -17.73
C GLU A 122 -5.41 3.20 -16.52
N ILE A 123 -4.08 3.28 -16.49
CA ILE A 123 -3.29 2.82 -15.34
C ILE A 123 -3.58 3.62 -14.07
N ILE A 124 -3.77 4.93 -14.18
CA ILE A 124 -4.21 5.79 -13.07
C ILE A 124 -5.62 5.43 -12.62
N ARG A 125 -6.54 5.11 -13.54
CA ARG A 125 -7.87 4.60 -13.19
C ARG A 125 -7.78 3.31 -12.38
N TRP A 126 -6.92 2.37 -12.79
CA TRP A 126 -6.66 1.15 -12.03
C TRP A 126 -6.12 1.45 -10.64
N HIS A 127 -5.06 2.26 -10.53
CA HIS A 127 -4.50 2.68 -9.26
C HIS A 127 -5.56 3.28 -8.32
N ASN A 128 -6.36 4.24 -8.80
CA ASN A 128 -7.37 4.91 -7.99
C ASN A 128 -8.41 3.93 -7.44
N ASN A 129 -8.82 2.94 -8.24
CA ASN A 129 -9.77 1.91 -7.80
C ASN A 129 -9.13 0.93 -6.79
N VAL A 130 -7.88 0.55 -6.98
CA VAL A 130 -7.15 -0.30 -6.02
C VAL A 130 -7.03 0.42 -4.68
N THR A 131 -6.59 1.68 -4.70
CA THR A 131 -6.46 2.49 -3.48
C THR A 131 -7.82 2.70 -2.82
N TYR A 132 -8.89 2.93 -3.59
CA TYR A 132 -10.25 3.03 -3.07
C TYR A 132 -10.69 1.73 -2.38
N ALA A 133 -10.43 0.57 -3.01
CA ALA A 133 -10.73 -0.73 -2.42
C ALA A 133 -9.99 -0.95 -1.09
N ILE A 134 -8.69 -0.62 -1.03
CA ILE A 134 -7.88 -0.74 0.19
C ILE A 134 -8.47 0.11 1.31
N TYR A 135 -8.82 1.37 1.03
CA TYR A 135 -9.38 2.28 2.04
C TYR A 135 -10.75 1.83 2.52
N LEU A 136 -11.64 1.42 1.60
CA LEU A 136 -12.95 0.90 1.96
C LEU A 136 -12.84 -0.35 2.85
N ARG A 137 -12.01 -1.31 2.43
CA ARG A 137 -11.81 -2.59 3.12
C ARG A 137 -11.26 -2.43 4.53
N ARG A 138 -10.40 -1.42 4.72
CA ARG A 138 -9.75 -1.11 6.00
C ARG A 138 -10.49 -0.05 6.82
N ASN A 139 -11.65 0.42 6.34
CA ASN A 139 -12.42 1.51 6.96
C ASN A 139 -11.55 2.76 7.23
N LEU A 140 -10.69 3.10 6.27
CA LEU A 140 -9.80 4.25 6.35
C LEU A 140 -10.55 5.52 5.90
N PRO A 141 -10.21 6.69 6.47
CA PRO A 141 -10.83 7.95 6.07
C PRO A 141 -10.55 8.31 4.60
N PHE A 142 -11.59 8.46 3.78
CA PHE A 142 -11.46 8.80 2.35
C PHE A 142 -11.01 10.25 2.10
N ASP A 143 -11.15 11.15 3.08
CA ASP A 143 -10.61 12.50 3.00
C ASP A 143 -9.08 12.48 2.86
N ILE A 144 -8.40 11.48 3.42
CA ILE A 144 -6.96 11.24 3.24
C ILE A 144 -6.61 10.92 1.77
N MET A 145 -7.48 10.19 1.05
CA MET A 145 -7.26 9.92 -0.39
C MET A 145 -7.57 11.10 -1.30
N THR A 146 -8.41 12.04 -0.84
CA THR A 146 -9.00 13.08 -1.68
C THR A 146 -8.46 14.46 -1.28
N THR A 147 -9.08 15.09 -0.29
CA THR A 147 -8.83 16.49 0.09
C THR A 147 -7.58 16.69 0.93
N LYS A 148 -7.06 15.63 1.56
CA LYS A 148 -5.85 15.65 2.40
C LYS A 148 -4.68 14.87 1.80
N ARG A 149 -4.74 14.48 0.52
CA ARG A 149 -3.66 13.69 -0.11
C ARG A 149 -2.31 14.41 -0.08
N ASP A 150 -2.31 15.73 -0.20
CA ASP A 150 -1.10 16.55 -0.15
C ASP A 150 -0.61 16.81 1.28
N LYS A 151 -1.45 16.58 2.30
CA LYS A 151 -1.07 16.75 3.70
C LYS A 151 -0.24 15.58 4.18
N ARG A 152 0.82 15.90 4.91
CA ARG A 152 1.72 14.91 5.51
C ARG A 152 1.20 14.46 6.86
N ALA A 153 1.50 13.23 7.23
CA ALA A 153 1.47 12.81 8.62
C ALA A 153 2.81 13.14 9.30
N LEU A 154 2.75 13.62 10.54
CA LEU A 154 3.94 13.89 11.34
C LEU A 154 4.30 12.65 12.15
N VAL A 155 5.49 12.11 11.98
CA VAL A 155 5.95 10.89 12.66
C VAL A 155 7.03 11.26 13.66
N PHE A 156 6.70 11.24 14.96
CA PHE A 156 7.71 11.37 16.01
C PHE A 156 8.32 10.02 16.34
N VAL A 157 9.65 9.96 16.38
CA VAL A 157 10.41 8.76 16.69
C VAL A 157 11.31 9.04 17.88
N ASN A 158 11.08 8.34 18.99
CA ASN A 158 12.00 8.38 20.12
C ASN A 158 13.04 7.26 19.95
N PRO A 159 14.33 7.57 19.68
CA PRO A 159 15.34 6.54 19.45
C PRO A 159 15.57 5.65 20.68
N ALA A 160 15.32 6.15 21.90
CA ALA A 160 15.40 5.37 23.14
C ALA A 160 14.21 4.41 23.33
N GLY A 161 13.12 4.60 22.58
CA GLY A 161 11.92 3.77 22.64
C GLY A 161 12.15 2.31 22.26
N GLY A 162 11.35 1.39 22.84
CA GLY A 162 11.40 -0.03 22.47
C GLY A 162 12.76 -0.69 22.72
N ALA A 163 13.39 -0.42 23.86
CA ALA A 163 14.75 -0.83 24.20
C ALA A 163 15.83 -0.31 23.21
N GLY A 164 15.71 0.96 22.81
CA GLY A 164 16.66 1.61 21.90
C GLY A 164 16.54 1.19 20.43
N LYS A 165 15.43 0.55 20.03
CA LYS A 165 15.25 -0.04 18.70
C LYS A 165 14.25 0.72 17.83
N ALA A 166 13.46 1.65 18.40
CA ALA A 166 12.37 2.30 17.70
C ALA A 166 12.80 2.93 16.37
N TYR A 167 13.86 3.74 16.37
CA TYR A 167 14.37 4.35 15.14
C TYR A 167 14.70 3.30 14.06
N ARG A 168 15.50 2.28 14.42
CA ARG A 168 15.83 1.20 13.49
C ARG A 168 14.59 0.50 12.96
N LEU A 169 13.65 0.16 13.84
CA LEU A 169 12.41 -0.54 13.45
C LEU A 169 11.55 0.29 12.51
N VAL A 170 11.42 1.60 12.74
CA VAL A 170 10.68 2.50 11.85
C VAL A 170 11.37 2.56 10.48
N MET A 171 12.69 2.78 10.45
CA MET A 171 13.44 2.86 9.19
C MET A 171 13.42 1.53 8.42
N GLU A 172 13.58 0.40 9.11
CA GLU A 172 13.72 -0.92 8.49
C GLU A 172 12.37 -1.50 8.03
N TYR A 173 11.29 -1.29 8.78
CA TYR A 173 10.00 -1.93 8.52
C TYR A 173 8.92 -0.96 8.06
N ALA A 174 8.80 0.22 8.66
CA ALA A 174 7.68 1.12 8.42
C ALA A 174 7.88 1.99 7.17
N VAL A 175 9.06 2.57 7.00
CA VAL A 175 9.38 3.50 5.89
C VAL A 175 9.12 2.87 4.52
N GLY A 176 9.54 1.62 4.31
CA GLY A 176 9.28 0.91 3.05
C GLY A 176 7.79 0.71 2.78
N ILE A 177 7.03 0.27 3.80
CA ILE A 177 5.57 0.10 3.69
C ILE A 177 4.90 1.43 3.36
N TRP A 178 5.27 2.50 4.06
CA TRP A 178 4.70 3.83 3.85
C TRP A 178 5.00 4.36 2.46
N SER A 179 6.23 4.18 1.96
CA SER A 179 6.59 4.58 0.60
C SER A 179 5.78 3.84 -0.45
N GLU A 180 5.56 2.53 -0.28
CA GLU A 180 4.81 1.70 -1.22
C GLU A 180 3.32 1.99 -1.18
N ALA A 181 2.80 2.36 0.00
CA ALA A 181 1.42 2.78 0.20
C ALA A 181 1.14 4.23 -0.23
N GLU A 182 2.12 4.92 -0.84
CA GLU A 182 2.06 6.36 -1.16
C GLU A 182 1.62 7.21 0.03
N PHE A 183 2.01 6.79 1.23
CA PHE A 183 1.72 7.52 2.45
C PHE A 183 2.65 8.72 2.54
N ASN A 184 2.08 9.92 2.62
CA ASN A 184 2.85 11.15 2.71
C ASN A 184 3.17 11.45 4.18
N TYR A 185 4.45 11.52 4.54
CA TYR A 185 4.88 11.69 5.94
C TYR A 185 6.15 12.53 6.08
N GLN A 186 6.36 13.06 7.28
CA GLN A 186 7.62 13.65 7.72
C GLN A 186 8.03 13.03 9.04
N ILE A 187 9.28 12.55 9.11
CA ILE A 187 9.84 11.96 10.34
C ILE A 187 10.60 13.02 11.12
N ILE A 188 10.36 13.05 12.43
CA ILE A 188 11.09 13.84 13.40
C ILE A 188 11.62 12.90 14.47
N VAL A 189 12.95 12.90 14.65
CA VAL A 189 13.60 12.16 15.73
C VAL A 189 13.65 13.06 16.95
N THR A 190 13.08 12.61 18.07
CA THR A 190 13.08 13.41 19.31
C THR A 190 14.44 13.32 20.00
N GLU A 191 14.91 14.44 20.53
CA GLU A 191 16.25 14.53 21.13
C GLU A 191 16.24 14.41 22.67
N TYR A 192 15.17 14.88 23.31
CA TYR A 192 15.00 14.88 24.76
C TYR A 192 13.53 14.73 25.16
N ALA A 193 13.27 14.48 26.46
CA ALA A 193 11.91 14.39 26.99
C ALA A 193 11.20 15.76 26.94
N GLY A 194 10.02 15.81 26.35
CA GLY A 194 9.28 17.05 26.10
C GLY A 194 9.49 17.66 24.72
N TYR A 195 10.43 17.14 23.92
CA TYR A 195 10.69 17.63 22.57
C TYR A 195 9.44 17.59 21.68
N ALA A 196 8.66 16.50 21.72
CA ALA A 196 7.48 16.36 20.87
C ALA A 196 6.40 17.39 21.28
N ARG A 197 6.27 17.65 22.59
CA ARG A 197 5.36 18.67 23.12
C ARG A 197 5.74 20.06 22.60
N GLU A 198 6.99 20.46 22.76
CA GLU A 198 7.50 21.76 22.31
C GLU A 198 7.32 21.94 20.80
N TYR A 199 7.63 20.90 20.01
CA TYR A 199 7.46 20.93 18.56
C TYR A 199 5.99 21.13 18.18
N VAL A 200 5.08 20.32 18.74
CA VAL A 200 3.64 20.39 18.41
C VAL A 200 3.03 21.74 18.80
N GLN A 201 3.49 22.37 19.88
CA GLN A 201 3.04 23.72 20.28
C GLN A 201 3.36 24.81 19.25
N THR A 202 4.40 24.62 18.43
CA THR A 202 4.79 25.55 17.36
C THR A 202 4.19 25.21 16.00
N LEU A 203 3.47 24.10 15.90
CA LEU A 203 3.04 23.51 14.63
C LEU A 203 1.68 24.03 14.19
N GLU A 204 1.55 24.43 12.93
CA GLU A 204 0.25 24.67 12.32
C GLU A 204 -0.44 23.32 11.99
N LEU A 205 -1.24 22.80 12.92
CA LEU A 205 -1.90 21.49 12.82
C LEU A 205 -2.82 21.36 11.61
N SER A 206 -3.36 22.45 11.08
CA SER A 206 -4.16 22.46 9.84
C SER A 206 -3.39 21.91 8.64
N GLU A 207 -2.05 21.97 8.63
CA GLU A 207 -1.22 21.47 7.53
C GLU A 207 -1.02 19.94 7.55
N TRP A 208 -1.37 19.28 8.66
CA TRP A 208 -1.09 17.87 8.88
C TRP A 208 -2.34 17.00 8.78
N SER A 209 -2.19 15.78 8.25
CA SER A 209 -3.27 14.79 8.18
C SER A 209 -3.42 14.00 9.48
N GLY A 210 -2.36 13.95 10.29
CA GLY A 210 -2.34 13.30 11.59
C GLY A 210 -0.94 13.24 12.20
N ILE A 211 -0.86 12.75 13.43
CA ILE A 211 0.41 12.53 14.14
C ILE A 211 0.54 11.04 14.47
N ILE A 212 1.71 10.47 14.17
CA ILE A 212 2.10 9.09 14.46
C ILE A 212 3.24 9.12 15.48
N LEU A 213 3.11 8.33 16.54
CA LEU A 213 4.08 8.27 17.62
C LEU A 213 4.75 6.89 17.62
N ALA A 214 6.06 6.86 17.33
CA ALA A 214 6.88 5.66 17.37
C ALA A 214 7.82 5.71 18.59
N SER A 215 7.30 5.27 19.73
CA SER A 215 7.98 5.28 21.03
C SER A 215 7.33 4.25 21.97
N GLY A 216 7.86 4.11 23.20
CA GLY A 216 7.05 3.64 24.33
C GLY A 216 6.08 4.72 24.83
N ASP A 217 5.38 4.46 25.95
CA ASP A 217 4.23 5.25 26.42
C ASP A 217 4.49 6.75 26.64
N GLY A 218 5.72 7.15 26.99
CA GLY A 218 6.06 8.53 27.34
C GLY A 218 5.72 9.57 26.27
N LEU A 219 5.87 9.24 24.99
CA LEU A 219 5.65 10.20 23.89
C LEU A 219 4.15 10.48 23.66
N ILE A 220 3.28 9.53 24.00
CA ILE A 220 1.82 9.73 23.98
C ILE A 220 1.42 10.80 25.00
N TYR A 221 2.03 10.79 26.19
CA TYR A 221 1.75 11.79 27.24
C TYR A 221 2.25 13.19 26.85
N GLU A 222 3.41 13.28 26.20
CA GLU A 222 3.93 14.56 25.71
C GLU A 222 2.98 15.24 24.73
N VAL A 223 2.44 14.46 23.79
CA VAL A 223 1.59 14.98 22.72
C VAL A 223 0.15 15.21 23.19
N ASN A 224 -0.45 14.28 23.95
CA ASN A 224 -1.82 14.44 24.45
C ASN A 224 -1.98 15.68 25.36
N ASN A 225 -0.98 15.98 26.18
CA ASN A 225 -1.02 17.15 27.06
C ASN A 225 -1.02 18.50 26.32
N VAL A 226 -0.76 18.51 25.00
CA VAL A 226 -0.92 19.72 24.16
C VAL A 226 -2.38 19.93 23.72
N TYR A 227 -3.17 18.87 23.62
CA TYR A 227 -4.54 18.94 23.10
C TYR A 227 -5.61 19.16 24.18
N PHE A 228 -5.27 19.00 25.45
CA PHE A 228 -6.19 19.12 26.59
C PHE A 228 -6.04 20.44 27.38
N PHE A 229 -5.24 21.40 26.89
CA PHE A 229 -5.09 22.76 27.42
C PHE A 229 -5.21 23.77 26.28
#